data_AF-A0A383BF47-F1
#
_entry.id   AF-A0A383BF47-F1
#
_cell.length_a   1.000
_cell.length_b   1.000
_cell.length_c   1.000
_cell.angle_alpha   90.00
_cell.angle_beta   90.00
_cell.angle_gamma   90.00
#
_symmetry.space_group_name_H-M   'P 1'
#
loop_
_entity.id
_entity.type
_entity.pdbx_description
1 polymer ?
#
loop_
_entity_poly.entity_id
_entity_poly.type
_entity_poly.pdbx_seq_one_letter_code
_entity_poly.pdbx_strand_id
1 'polypeptide(L)' 'VQAEFNWLVLLSYDGTCYHGWQVQPTQTTIEGTLEAALLKLTGKQIKVH' A
#
# COMPACT_ATOMS: atom_id res chain seq x y z
N VAL A 1 18.21 17.19 -4.99
CA VAL A 1 17.41 16.06 -5.52
C VAL A 1 17.07 15.18 -4.32
N GLN A 2 15.81 14.90 -4.03
CA GLN A 2 15.47 13.97 -2.94
C GLN A 2 15.98 12.57 -3.31
N ALA A 3 16.66 11.89 -2.38
CA ALA A 3 17.13 10.54 -2.60
C ALA A 3 15.95 9.56 -2.63
N GLU A 4 15.93 8.68 -3.63
CA GLU A 4 14.97 7.58 -3.72
C GLU A 4 15.57 6.36 -3.03
N PHE A 5 14.78 5.73 -2.15
CA PHE A 5 15.19 4.58 -1.36
C PHE A 5 14.21 3.44 -1.58
N ASN A 6 14.74 2.23 -1.70
CA ASN A 6 13.95 1.01 -1.75
C ASN A 6 13.83 0.45 -0.34
N TRP A 7 12.61 0.42 0.17
CA TRP A 7 12.31 -0.06 1.52
C TRP A 7 11.66 -1.43 1.45
N LEU A 8 12.09 -2.34 2.31
CA LEU A 8 11.42 -3.62 2.54
C LEU A 8 10.65 -3.52 3.86
N VAL A 9 9.38 -3.90 3.83
CA VAL A 9 8.50 -3.90 5.01
C VAL A 9 7.90 -5.30 5.17
N LEU A 10 8.02 -5.86 6.37
CA LEU A 10 7.26 -7.04 6.77
C LEU A 10 5.96 -6.60 7.44
N LEU A 11 4.84 -7.17 6.99
CA LEU A 11 3.51 -6.74 7.42
C LEU A 11 2.64 -7.95 7.79
N SER A 12 1.75 -7.71 8.76
CA SER A 12 0.71 -8.65 9.18
C SER A 12 -0.62 -7.90 9.18
N TYR A 13 -1.68 -8.58 8.78
CA TYR A 13 -3.00 -7.99 8.66
C TYR A 13 -4.08 -9.05 8.92
N ASP A 14 -5.24 -8.58 9.39
CA ASP A 14 -6.47 -9.37 9.36
C ASP A 14 -7.12 -9.24 7.98
N GLY A 15 -7.20 -10.35 7.26
CA GLY A 15 -7.73 -10.40 5.90
C GLY A 15 -9.26 -10.37 5.80
N THR A 16 -10.00 -10.43 6.92
CA THR A 16 -11.47 -10.67 6.90
C THR A 16 -12.26 -9.65 6.09
N CYS A 17 -11.81 -8.39 6.06
CA CYS A 17 -12.48 -7.29 5.34
C CYS A 17 -11.83 -6.94 3.99
N TYR A 18 -10.85 -7.71 3.54
CA TYR A 18 -10.04 -7.39 2.37
C TYR A 18 -10.12 -8.49 1.32
N HIS A 19 -10.10 -8.10 0.06
CA HIS A 19 -10.19 -9.02 -1.08
C HIS A 19 -8.78 -9.37 -1.57
N GLY A 20 -7.95 -9.84 -0.65
CA GLY A 20 -6.56 -10.20 -0.91
C GLY A 20 -5.60 -9.00 -0.99
N TRP A 21 -4.41 -9.28 -1.51
CA TRP A 21 -3.31 -8.31 -1.60
C TRP A 21 -3.53 -7.28 -2.71
N GLN A 22 -3.62 -7.75 -3.95
CA GLN A 22 -3.50 -6.91 -5.14
C GLN A 22 -4.70 -5.96 -5.31
N VAL A 23 -4.46 -4.71 -5.72
CA VAL A 23 -5.50 -3.74 -6.10
C VAL A 23 -6.42 -4.29 -7.18
N GLN A 24 -7.73 -4.10 -6.96
CA GLN A 24 -8.79 -4.47 -7.88
C GLN A 24 -9.77 -3.30 -8.05
N PRO A 25 -10.51 -3.20 -9.18
CA PRO A 25 -11.28 -1.99 -9.50
C PRO A 25 -12.37 -1.59 -8.50
N THR A 26 -12.98 -2.54 -7.80
CA THR A 26 -14.19 -2.31 -7.00
C THR A 26 -14.09 -2.83 -5.57
N GLN A 27 -12.95 -3.39 -5.19
CA GLN A 27 -12.78 -4.09 -3.93
C GLN A 27 -11.69 -3.42 -3.08
N THR A 28 -11.89 -3.43 -1.76
CA THR A 28 -10.85 -3.01 -0.83
C THR A 28 -9.81 -4.11 -0.68
N THR A 29 -8.54 -3.76 -0.86
CA THR A 29 -7.40 -4.69 -0.86
C THR A 29 -6.27 -4.13 0.01
N ILE A 30 -5.35 -5.00 0.41
CA ILE A 30 -4.24 -4.59 1.31
C ILE A 30 -3.29 -3.63 0.61
N GLU A 31 -2.91 -3.89 -0.64
CA GLU A 31 -2.02 -3.03 -1.43
C GLU A 31 -2.61 -1.62 -1.56
N GLY A 32 -3.88 -1.51 -1.98
CA GLY A 32 -4.52 -0.20 -2.16
C GLY A 32 -4.66 0.58 -0.85
N THR A 33 -4.91 -0.13 0.26
CA THR A 33 -5.00 0.49 1.59
C THR A 33 -3.64 1.01 2.05
N LEU A 34 -2.57 0.24 1.81
CA LEU A 34 -1.20 0.64 2.14
C LEU A 34 -0.75 1.83 1.27
N GLU A 35 -1.01 1.80 -0.04
CA GLU A 35 -0.69 2.91 -0.95
C GLU A 35 -1.44 4.19 -0.56
N ALA A 36 -2.72 4.10 -0.17
CA ALA A 36 -3.49 5.24 0.31
C ALA A 36 -2.94 5.81 1.64
N ALA A 37 -2.49 4.95 2.55
CA ALA A 37 -1.85 5.36 3.79
C ALA A 37 -0.50 6.05 3.53
N LEU A 38 0.31 5.51 2.62
CA LEU A 38 1.59 6.10 2.20
C LEU A 38 1.38 7.46 1.53
N LEU A 39 0.34 7.61 0.71
CA LEU A 39 -0.04 8.91 0.14
C LEU A 39 -0.38 9.92 1.23
N LYS A 40 -1.18 9.52 2.22
CA LYS A 40 -1.56 10.40 3.34
C LYS A 40 -0.34 10.81 4.18
N LEU A 41 0.62 9.91 4.37
CA LEU A 41 1.82 10.16 5.18
C LEU A 41 2.87 11.00 4.46
N THR A 42 3.06 10.78 3.16
CA THR A 42 4.19 11.35 2.40
C THR A 42 3.80 12.43 1.41
N GLY A 43 2.50 12.55 1.09
CA GLY A 43 1.99 13.41 0.03
C GLY A 43 2.31 12.92 -1.40
N LYS A 44 2.84 11.70 -1.54
CA LYS A 44 3.27 11.13 -2.83
C LYS A 44 2.54 9.81 -3.12
N GLN A 45 2.22 9.57 -4.38
CA GLN A 45 1.77 8.26 -4.83
C GLN A 45 2.98 7.31 -4.86
N ILE A 46 2.96 6.29 -4.00
CA ILE A 46 4.01 5.28 -3.88
C ILE A 46 3.42 3.95 -4.30
N LYS A 47 4.08 3.24 -5.22
CA LYS A 47 3.70 1.89 -5.64
C LYS A 47 4.38 0.85 -4.75
N VAL A 48 3.62 -0.13 -4.29
CA VAL A 48 4.17 -1.29 -3.58
C VAL A 48 4.33 -2.45 -4.57
N HIS A 49 5.45 -3.17 -4.50
CA HIS A 49 5.82 -4.28 -5.39
C HIS A 49 5.91 -5.59 -4.62
#